data_AF-A0A7X3XQT8-F1
#
_entry.id   AF-A0A7X3XQT8-F1
#
_cell.length_a   1.000
_cell.length_b   1.000
_cell.length_c   1.000
_cell.angle_alpha   90.00
_cell.angle_beta   90.00
_cell.angle_gamma   90.00
#
_symmetry.space_group_name_H-M   'P 1'
#
loop_
_entity.id
_entity.type
_entity.pdbx_description
1 polymer ?
#
loop_
_entity_poly.entity_id
_entity_poly.type
_entity_poly.pdbx_seq_one_letter_code
_entity_poly.pdbx_strand_id
1 'polypeptide(L)'
;MIRVLLLFPILLLIAQPSMAIREGTATADVFIRRYTQSGDFGRLALWHEAAAECLTRISVPMNAIAHDYYKRQGYEKWAARAEKEALEIRELHHYHHTRAEIAWQQSETSEYNLNAERENIAKFIATWLPRYPNRFYEFGIYPTFFRKQRALAEQRRNYAEVLRLEADAAEMCAVQYERIPIAYGLRNYEKHRDAYRQYATHLRNLAQQHPNALPPKIDTGRQMSDSLGIQTLPAQHTVDAILHIARSDTRVRTALANQHAVYAYPAFQGFAWIVRFSNHSHGNLATAIIDEKTMKVLNVGILSPGRN
;
A
#
# COMPACT_ATOMS: atom_id res chain seq x y z
N MET A 1 -14.15 44.79 -19.93
CA MET A 1 -12.74 44.51 -19.50
C MET A 1 -12.70 44.64 -17.98
N ILE A 2 -12.32 43.70 -17.13
CA ILE A 2 -11.83 42.32 -17.18
C ILE A 2 -12.39 41.69 -15.88
N ARG A 3 -13.23 40.65 -15.94
CA ARG A 3 -13.55 39.79 -14.78
C ARG A 3 -12.57 38.62 -14.83
N VAL A 4 -11.43 38.74 -14.14
CA VAL A 4 -10.47 37.65 -13.99
C VAL A 4 -10.97 36.69 -12.92
N LEU A 5 -11.17 35.45 -13.38
CA LEU A 5 -11.09 34.16 -12.70
C LEU A 5 -10.81 34.20 -11.19
N LEU A 6 -11.79 33.79 -10.41
CA LEU A 6 -11.58 32.92 -9.25
C LEU A 6 -12.20 31.55 -9.55
N LEU A 7 -11.73 30.95 -10.65
CA LEU A 7 -11.74 29.50 -10.76
C LEU A 7 -10.70 29.03 -9.76
N PHE A 8 -11.17 28.47 -8.66
CA PHE A 8 -10.40 27.62 -7.76
C PHE A 8 -10.56 26.17 -8.26
N PRO A 9 -9.79 25.68 -9.26
CA PRO A 9 -9.68 24.25 -9.50
C PRO A 9 -8.33 23.79 -8.96
N ILE A 10 -7.96 24.18 -7.74
CA ILE A 10 -6.88 23.48 -7.04
C ILE A 10 -7.52 22.29 -6.37
N LEU A 11 -7.71 21.25 -7.18
CA LEU A 11 -7.24 19.92 -6.84
C LEU A 11 -7.34 19.64 -5.33
N LEU A 12 -8.57 19.48 -4.85
CA LEU A 12 -8.88 18.43 -3.90
C LEU A 12 -8.49 17.12 -4.60
N LEU A 13 -7.17 16.88 -4.68
CA LEU A 13 -6.58 15.56 -4.83
C LEU A 13 -7.20 14.78 -3.68
N ILE A 14 -8.24 14.06 -4.07
CA ILE A 14 -8.93 13.04 -3.32
C ILE A 14 -7.86 11.99 -3.03
N ALA A 15 -6.97 12.27 -2.09
CA ALA A 15 -6.15 11.25 -1.47
C ALA A 15 -7.15 10.42 -0.67
N GLN A 16 -7.70 9.41 -1.33
CA GLN A 16 -8.59 8.45 -0.71
C GLN A 16 -7.74 7.59 0.25
N PRO A 17 -8.13 7.44 1.52
CA PRO A 17 -7.57 6.42 2.40
C PRO A 17 -7.59 5.02 1.74
N SER A 18 -8.56 4.78 0.84
CA SER A 18 -8.73 3.54 0.07
C SER A 18 -7.54 3.12 -0.81
N MET A 19 -6.66 4.03 -1.25
CA MET A 19 -5.49 3.61 -2.05
C MET A 19 -4.53 2.77 -1.22
N ALA A 20 -4.27 3.19 0.02
CA ALA A 20 -3.43 2.43 0.95
C ALA A 20 -4.09 1.13 1.39
N ILE A 21 -5.42 1.03 1.35
CA ILE A 21 -6.17 -0.20 1.64
C ILE A 21 -6.04 -1.19 0.47
N ARG A 22 -5.86 -0.72 -0.77
CA ARG A 22 -5.92 -1.54 -2.00
C ARG A 22 -4.56 -1.82 -2.66
N GLU A 23 -3.41 -1.49 -2.04
CA GLU A 23 -2.10 -1.64 -2.72
C GLU A 23 -1.69 -3.10 -3.00
N GLY A 24 -2.00 -4.01 -2.08
CA GLY A 24 -1.71 -5.44 -2.16
C GLY A 24 -2.60 -6.10 -3.21
N THR A 25 -3.89 -5.76 -3.24
CA THR A 25 -4.79 -6.16 -4.34
C THR A 25 -4.32 -5.60 -5.68
N ALA A 26 -3.90 -4.33 -5.75
CA ALA A 26 -3.38 -3.73 -6.98
C ALA A 26 -2.10 -4.40 -7.50
N THR A 27 -1.36 -5.08 -6.62
CA THR A 27 -0.18 -5.84 -7.00
C THR A 27 -0.52 -7.27 -7.40
N ALA A 28 -1.45 -7.92 -6.70
CA ALA A 28 -2.06 -9.19 -7.13
C ALA A 28 -2.72 -9.06 -8.51
N ASP A 29 -3.38 -7.92 -8.80
CA ASP A 29 -4.01 -7.61 -10.08
C ASP A 29 -3.04 -7.66 -11.27
N VAL A 30 -1.75 -7.40 -11.03
CA VAL A 30 -0.72 -7.52 -12.08
C VAL A 30 -0.56 -8.98 -12.52
N PHE A 31 -0.61 -9.92 -11.57
CA PHE A 31 -0.54 -11.36 -11.84
C PHE A 31 -1.88 -11.92 -12.33
N ILE A 32 -3.01 -11.46 -11.78
CA ILE A 32 -4.36 -11.76 -12.29
C ILE A 32 -4.44 -11.43 -13.79
N ARG A 33 -4.04 -10.22 -14.19
CA ARG A 33 -4.02 -9.84 -15.61
C ARG A 33 -3.13 -10.75 -16.45
N ARG A 34 -1.93 -11.07 -15.97
CA ARG A 34 -1.01 -11.99 -16.66
C ARG A 34 -1.67 -13.34 -16.91
N TYR A 35 -2.24 -13.96 -15.88
CA TYR A 35 -2.78 -15.31 -16.00
C TYR A 35 -4.13 -15.34 -16.73
N THR A 36 -4.89 -14.24 -16.69
CA THR A 36 -6.03 -14.03 -17.59
C THR A 36 -5.57 -14.04 -19.06
N GLN A 37 -4.48 -13.33 -19.39
CA GLN A 37 -3.96 -13.25 -20.75
C GLN A 37 -3.37 -14.58 -21.25
N SER A 38 -2.74 -15.36 -20.36
CA SER A 38 -2.15 -16.65 -20.73
C SER A 38 -3.15 -17.81 -20.71
N GLY A 39 -4.36 -17.61 -20.21
CA GLY A 39 -5.36 -18.68 -20.02
C GLY A 39 -4.97 -19.70 -18.94
N ASP A 40 -4.07 -19.36 -18.03
CA ASP A 40 -3.68 -20.24 -16.92
C ASP A 40 -4.68 -20.06 -15.77
N PHE A 41 -5.81 -20.74 -15.87
CA PHE A 41 -6.93 -20.57 -14.93
C PHE A 41 -6.60 -21.06 -13.51
N GLY A 42 -5.71 -22.04 -13.37
CA GLY A 42 -5.29 -22.53 -12.05
C GLY A 42 -4.48 -21.49 -11.29
N ARG A 43 -3.49 -20.86 -11.94
CA ARG A 43 -2.76 -19.74 -11.31
C ARG A 43 -3.63 -18.49 -11.16
N LEU A 44 -4.53 -18.23 -12.11
CA LEU A 44 -5.49 -17.13 -12.00
C LEU A 44 -6.35 -17.26 -10.74
N ALA A 45 -6.85 -18.45 -10.45
CA ALA A 45 -7.64 -18.72 -9.25
C ALA A 45 -6.85 -18.40 -7.97
N LEU A 46 -5.62 -18.92 -7.87
CA LEU A 46 -4.74 -18.65 -6.72
C LEU A 46 -4.47 -17.16 -6.51
N TRP A 47 -4.28 -16.38 -7.58
CA TRP A 47 -4.04 -14.94 -7.43
C TRP A 47 -5.29 -14.14 -7.09
N HIS A 48 -6.48 -14.62 -7.47
CA HIS A 48 -7.73 -14.07 -6.95
C HIS A 48 -7.89 -14.38 -5.46
N GLU A 49 -7.56 -15.60 -5.01
CA GLU A 49 -7.53 -15.94 -3.58
C GLU A 49 -6.52 -15.08 -2.81
N ALA A 50 -5.32 -14.88 -3.36
CA ALA A 50 -4.30 -14.01 -2.77
C ALA A 50 -4.78 -12.54 -2.64
N ALA A 51 -5.52 -12.03 -3.64
CA ALA A 51 -6.12 -10.71 -3.57
C ALA A 51 -7.18 -10.63 -2.47
N ALA A 52 -8.04 -11.65 -2.34
CA ALA A 52 -9.01 -11.76 -1.25
C ALA A 52 -8.32 -11.85 0.12
N GLU A 53 -7.21 -12.59 0.23
CA GLU A 53 -6.41 -12.68 1.44
C GLU A 53 -5.79 -11.31 1.80
N CYS A 54 -5.26 -10.55 0.83
CA CYS A 54 -4.79 -9.20 1.09
C CYS A 54 -5.90 -8.31 1.68
N LEU A 55 -7.12 -8.39 1.13
CA LEU A 55 -8.26 -7.63 1.66
C LEU A 55 -8.55 -8.01 3.11
N THR A 56 -8.62 -9.29 3.41
CA THR A 56 -8.93 -9.80 4.74
C THR A 56 -7.84 -9.48 5.76
N ARG A 57 -6.56 -9.64 5.39
CA ARG A 57 -5.43 -9.54 6.31
C ARG A 57 -4.91 -8.13 6.50
N ILE A 58 -5.19 -7.23 5.56
CA ILE A 58 -4.67 -5.86 5.60
C ILE A 58 -5.80 -4.84 5.56
N SER A 59 -6.61 -4.87 4.50
CA SER A 59 -7.60 -3.83 4.22
C SER A 59 -8.67 -3.74 5.31
N VAL A 60 -9.22 -4.88 5.71
CA VAL A 60 -10.21 -4.99 6.78
C VAL A 60 -9.67 -4.47 8.12
N PRO A 61 -8.55 -4.99 8.66
CA PRO A 61 -8.03 -4.49 9.94
C PRO A 61 -7.61 -3.01 9.87
N MET A 62 -7.01 -2.54 8.77
CA MET A 62 -6.67 -1.12 8.63
C MET A 62 -7.91 -0.22 8.71
N ASN A 63 -8.97 -0.57 7.98
CA ASN A 63 -10.20 0.21 7.98
C ASN A 63 -10.91 0.17 9.34
N ALA A 64 -10.92 -1.00 10.01
CA ALA A 64 -11.48 -1.14 11.36
C ALA A 64 -10.73 -0.26 12.38
N ILE A 65 -9.39 -0.26 12.34
CA ILE A 65 -8.57 0.60 13.22
C ILE A 65 -8.90 2.08 13.00
N ALA A 66 -9.06 2.50 11.74
CA ALA A 66 -9.44 3.86 11.39
C ALA A 66 -10.85 4.23 11.87
N HIS A 67 -11.83 3.38 11.59
CA HIS A 67 -13.22 3.56 12.03
C HIS A 67 -13.33 3.68 13.55
N ASP A 68 -12.71 2.75 14.29
CA ASP A 68 -12.68 2.75 15.75
C ASP A 68 -12.07 4.04 16.31
N TYR A 69 -11.02 4.56 15.65
CA TYR A 69 -10.43 5.83 16.03
C TYR A 69 -11.39 7.00 15.79
N TYR A 70 -11.95 7.12 14.58
CA TYR A 70 -12.86 8.21 14.23
C TYR A 70 -14.10 8.23 15.13
N LYS A 71 -14.69 7.07 15.40
CA LYS A 71 -15.88 6.95 16.24
C LYS A 71 -15.59 7.39 17.68
N ARG A 72 -14.47 6.94 18.26
CA ARG A 72 -14.08 7.30 19.64
C ARG A 72 -13.78 8.79 19.81
N GLN A 73 -13.24 9.43 18.78
CA GLN A 73 -12.89 10.86 18.82
C GLN A 73 -14.01 11.79 18.29
N GLY A 74 -15.19 11.26 17.96
CA GLY A 74 -16.33 12.07 17.50
C GLY A 74 -16.19 12.60 16.07
N TYR A 75 -15.35 12.00 15.23
CA TYR A 75 -15.19 12.39 13.82
C TYR A 75 -16.24 11.73 12.91
N GLU A 76 -17.51 12.08 13.09
CA GLU A 76 -18.66 11.42 12.45
C GLU A 76 -18.53 11.26 10.92
N LYS A 77 -18.12 12.33 10.21
CA LYS A 77 -17.93 12.27 8.74
C LYS A 77 -16.85 11.27 8.32
N TRP A 78 -15.80 11.14 9.13
CA TRP A 78 -14.72 10.19 8.87
C TRP A 78 -15.11 8.76 9.24
N ALA A 79 -15.89 8.58 10.31
CA ALA A 79 -16.47 7.30 10.67
C ALA A 79 -17.43 6.79 9.57
N ALA A 80 -18.37 7.62 9.12
CA ALA A 80 -19.29 7.27 8.03
C ALA A 80 -18.56 6.93 6.72
N ARG A 81 -17.45 7.64 6.44
CA ARG A 81 -16.57 7.30 5.30
C ARG A 81 -15.95 5.91 5.46
N ALA A 82 -15.40 5.60 6.63
CA ALA A 82 -14.79 4.29 6.89
C ALA A 82 -15.82 3.15 6.85
N GLU A 83 -17.09 3.40 7.19
CA GLU A 83 -18.18 2.42 7.01
C GLU A 83 -18.45 2.13 5.53
N LYS A 84 -18.46 3.18 4.69
CA LYS A 84 -18.56 3.00 3.24
C LYS A 84 -17.37 2.21 2.70
N GLU A 85 -16.15 2.56 3.10
CA GLU A 85 -14.93 1.84 2.69
C GLU A 85 -14.96 0.37 3.15
N ALA A 86 -15.54 0.06 4.32
CA ALA A 86 -15.76 -1.32 4.76
C ALA A 86 -16.67 -2.11 3.81
N LEU A 87 -17.74 -1.49 3.29
CA LEU A 87 -18.62 -2.13 2.32
C LEU A 87 -17.88 -2.40 1.00
N GLU A 88 -17.14 -1.42 0.49
CA GLU A 88 -16.34 -1.57 -0.74
C GLU A 88 -15.30 -2.69 -0.62
N ILE A 89 -14.66 -2.84 0.55
CA ILE A 89 -13.72 -3.94 0.83
C ILE A 89 -14.43 -5.29 0.76
N ARG A 90 -15.63 -5.40 1.35
CA ARG A 90 -16.43 -6.65 1.31
C ARG A 90 -16.87 -7.00 -0.10
N GLU A 91 -17.32 -6.02 -0.87
CA GLU A 91 -17.70 -6.22 -2.28
C GLU A 91 -16.53 -6.70 -3.12
N LEU A 92 -15.35 -6.08 -2.96
CA LEU A 92 -14.15 -6.48 -3.69
C LEU A 92 -13.64 -7.86 -3.26
N HIS A 93 -13.77 -8.20 -1.96
CA HIS A 93 -13.45 -9.54 -1.47
C HIS A 93 -14.37 -10.57 -2.11
N HIS A 94 -15.68 -10.33 -2.10
CA HIS A 94 -16.65 -11.22 -2.73
C HIS A 94 -16.38 -11.37 -4.24
N TYR A 95 -16.07 -10.28 -4.94
CA TYR A 95 -15.66 -10.31 -6.34
C TYR A 95 -14.49 -11.28 -6.55
N HIS A 96 -13.39 -11.13 -5.82
CA HIS A 96 -12.23 -12.00 -6.00
C HIS A 96 -12.51 -13.45 -5.65
N HIS A 97 -13.28 -13.71 -4.59
CA HIS A 97 -13.70 -15.07 -4.23
C HIS A 97 -14.47 -15.75 -5.37
N THR A 98 -15.51 -15.09 -5.88
CA THR A 98 -16.32 -15.60 -6.99
C THR A 98 -15.48 -15.83 -8.25
N ARG A 99 -14.52 -14.92 -8.54
CA ARG A 99 -13.61 -15.08 -9.68
C ARG A 99 -12.64 -16.25 -9.50
N ALA A 100 -12.17 -16.51 -8.28
CA ALA A 100 -11.36 -17.68 -7.99
C ALA A 100 -12.14 -18.98 -8.22
N GLU A 101 -13.37 -19.08 -7.71
CA GLU A 101 -14.24 -20.24 -7.92
C GLU A 101 -14.48 -20.54 -9.41
N ILE A 102 -14.80 -19.50 -10.19
CA ILE A 102 -15.00 -19.63 -11.64
C ILE A 102 -13.71 -20.10 -12.33
N ALA A 103 -12.55 -19.56 -11.95
CA ALA A 103 -11.28 -19.95 -12.53
C ALA A 103 -10.89 -21.40 -12.16
N TRP A 104 -11.18 -21.84 -10.94
CA TRP A 104 -10.96 -23.24 -10.56
C TRP A 104 -11.78 -24.23 -11.38
N GLN A 105 -13.03 -23.90 -11.72
CA GLN A 105 -13.87 -24.74 -12.58
C GLN A 105 -13.31 -24.92 -13.99
N GLN A 106 -12.43 -24.01 -14.44
CA GLN A 106 -11.81 -24.03 -15.77
C GLN A 106 -10.34 -24.48 -15.73
N SER A 107 -9.83 -24.83 -14.54
CA SER A 107 -8.41 -25.12 -14.35
C SER A 107 -8.05 -26.55 -14.79
N GLU A 108 -7.12 -26.62 -15.74
CA GLU A 108 -6.43 -27.86 -16.14
C GLU A 108 -4.97 -27.88 -15.64
N THR A 109 -4.59 -26.92 -14.80
CA THR A 109 -3.19 -26.74 -14.36
C THR A 109 -2.79 -27.84 -13.38
N SER A 110 -1.67 -28.52 -13.65
CA SER A 110 -1.15 -29.60 -12.79
C SER A 110 -0.83 -29.11 -11.37
N GLU A 111 -1.07 -29.96 -10.37
CA GLU A 111 -0.80 -29.64 -8.95
C GLU A 111 0.66 -29.24 -8.66
N TYR A 112 1.63 -29.83 -9.37
CA TYR A 112 3.04 -29.46 -9.23
C TYR A 112 3.29 -27.97 -9.54
N ASN A 113 2.76 -27.46 -10.65
CA ASN A 113 2.88 -26.05 -11.04
C ASN A 113 2.13 -25.12 -10.08
N LEU A 114 1.01 -25.60 -9.56
CA LEU A 114 0.17 -24.93 -8.59
C LEU A 114 0.86 -24.79 -7.22
N ASN A 115 1.64 -25.78 -6.78
CA ASN A 115 2.43 -25.71 -5.54
C ASN A 115 3.53 -24.64 -5.61
N ALA A 116 4.28 -24.58 -6.72
CA ALA A 116 5.28 -23.54 -6.92
C ALA A 116 4.66 -22.13 -6.89
N GLU A 117 3.45 -21.96 -7.44
CA GLU A 117 2.75 -20.68 -7.39
C GLU A 117 2.25 -20.33 -5.98
N ARG A 118 1.78 -21.31 -5.19
CA ARG A 118 1.44 -21.11 -3.76
C ARG A 118 2.63 -20.62 -2.95
N GLU A 119 3.82 -21.17 -3.19
CA GLU A 119 5.05 -20.68 -2.53
C GLU A 119 5.37 -19.22 -2.90
N ASN A 120 5.15 -18.84 -4.16
CA ASN A 120 5.31 -17.44 -4.60
C ASN A 120 4.29 -16.52 -3.90
N ILE A 121 3.04 -16.96 -3.79
CA ILE A 121 1.98 -16.22 -3.07
C ILE A 121 2.31 -16.09 -1.58
N ALA A 122 2.83 -17.13 -0.93
CA ALA A 122 3.25 -17.04 0.47
C ALA A 122 4.36 -15.99 0.66
N LYS A 123 5.37 -15.96 -0.23
CA LYS A 123 6.42 -14.93 -0.22
C LYS A 123 5.86 -13.52 -0.46
N PHE A 124 4.88 -13.42 -1.36
CA PHE A 124 4.17 -12.18 -1.65
C PHE A 124 3.43 -11.64 -0.43
N ILE A 125 2.59 -12.47 0.21
CA ILE A 125 1.83 -12.08 1.41
C ILE A 125 2.79 -11.68 2.53
N ALA A 126 3.82 -12.48 2.82
CA ALA A 126 4.83 -12.17 3.83
C ALA A 126 5.58 -10.85 3.54
N THR A 127 5.78 -10.51 2.27
CA THR A 127 6.40 -9.24 1.86
C THR A 127 5.46 -8.05 2.07
N TRP A 128 4.16 -8.22 1.82
CA TRP A 128 3.20 -7.13 1.87
C TRP A 128 2.69 -6.82 3.27
N LEU A 129 2.40 -7.83 4.10
CA LEU A 129 1.86 -7.62 5.46
C LEU A 129 2.61 -6.54 6.26
N PRO A 130 3.96 -6.55 6.36
CA PRO A 130 4.68 -5.50 7.08
C PRO A 130 4.81 -4.20 6.29
N ARG A 131 4.72 -4.17 4.96
CA ARG A 131 4.87 -2.93 4.18
C ARG A 131 3.83 -1.88 4.53
N TYR A 132 2.61 -2.30 4.87
CA TYR A 132 1.54 -1.39 5.20
C TYR A 132 1.80 -0.54 6.44
N PRO A 133 2.03 -1.12 7.64
CA PRO A 133 2.34 -0.30 8.81
C PRO A 133 3.63 0.52 8.63
N ASN A 134 4.62 0.01 7.89
CA ASN A 134 5.84 0.77 7.58
C ASN A 134 5.57 2.05 6.75
N ARG A 135 4.59 2.00 5.86
CA ARG A 135 4.22 3.10 4.95
C ARG A 135 3.12 3.98 5.51
N PHE A 136 2.70 3.77 6.75
CA PHE A 136 1.62 4.51 7.40
C PHE A 136 1.77 6.03 7.31
N TYR A 137 2.99 6.56 7.51
CA TYR A 137 3.26 8.01 7.49
C TYR A 137 3.33 8.59 6.07
N GLU A 138 3.50 7.73 5.06
CA GLU A 138 3.65 8.11 3.65
C GLU A 138 2.31 8.06 2.90
N PHE A 139 1.44 7.11 3.26
CA PHE A 139 0.19 6.82 2.55
C PHE A 139 -1.01 6.65 3.50
N GLY A 140 -2.22 6.71 2.95
CA GLY A 140 -3.43 6.37 3.71
C GLY A 140 -3.83 7.43 4.74
N ILE A 141 -4.18 6.98 5.95
CA ILE A 141 -4.81 7.83 6.98
C ILE A 141 -3.91 8.96 7.47
N TYR A 142 -2.61 8.75 7.65
CA TYR A 142 -1.73 9.79 8.18
C TYR A 142 -1.67 11.04 7.29
N PRO A 143 -1.28 10.97 6.01
CA PRO A 143 -1.24 12.14 5.14
C PRO A 143 -2.63 12.75 4.87
N THR A 144 -3.70 11.95 4.93
CA THR A 144 -5.07 12.41 4.58
C THR A 144 -5.82 13.04 5.74
N PHE A 145 -5.62 12.53 6.95
CA PHE A 145 -6.32 12.94 8.16
C PHE A 145 -5.36 13.59 9.17
N PHE A 146 -4.40 12.83 9.72
CA PHE A 146 -3.55 13.30 10.84
C PHE A 146 -2.74 14.53 10.47
N ARG A 147 -2.10 14.53 9.30
CA ARG A 147 -1.31 15.67 8.81
C ARG A 147 -2.14 16.96 8.72
N LYS A 148 -3.41 16.84 8.29
CA LYS A 148 -4.31 18.00 8.19
C LYS A 148 -4.74 18.48 9.57
N GLN A 149 -5.12 17.57 10.47
CA GLN A 149 -5.51 17.94 11.84
C GLN A 149 -4.34 18.58 12.59
N ARG A 150 -3.13 18.02 12.44
CA ARG A 150 -1.90 18.58 13.01
C ARG A 150 -1.65 19.99 12.49
N ALA A 151 -1.70 20.21 11.17
CA ALA A 151 -1.48 21.54 10.60
C ALA A 151 -2.49 22.56 11.14
N LEU A 152 -3.75 22.18 11.32
CA LEU A 152 -4.77 23.05 11.92
C LEU A 152 -4.48 23.36 13.40
N ALA A 153 -4.02 22.38 14.17
CA ALA A 153 -3.63 22.59 15.56
C ALA A 153 -2.39 23.48 15.69
N GLU A 154 -1.40 23.30 14.82
CA GLU A 154 -0.20 24.16 14.73
C GLU A 154 -0.56 25.62 14.41
N GLN A 155 -1.46 25.84 13.45
CA GLN A 155 -1.95 27.19 13.11
C GLN A 155 -2.62 27.88 14.30
N ARG A 156 -3.30 27.11 15.16
CA ARG A 156 -3.93 27.60 16.39
C ARG A 156 -2.96 27.71 17.56
N ARG A 157 -1.67 27.39 17.36
CA ARG A 157 -0.64 27.29 18.41
C ARG A 157 -1.04 26.35 19.55
N ASN A 158 -1.88 25.35 19.25
CA ASN A 158 -2.28 24.34 20.21
C ASN A 158 -1.29 23.16 20.16
N TYR A 159 -0.12 23.35 20.74
CA TYR A 159 0.97 22.38 20.67
C TYR A 159 0.70 21.10 21.47
N ALA A 160 -0.11 21.18 22.53
CA ALA A 160 -0.59 19.99 23.24
C ALA A 160 -1.44 19.10 22.32
N GLU A 161 -2.30 19.68 21.49
CA GLU A 161 -3.11 18.93 20.53
C GLU A 161 -2.26 18.32 19.41
N VAL A 162 -1.25 19.04 18.92
CA VAL A 162 -0.30 18.48 17.93
C VAL A 162 0.37 17.21 18.48
N LEU A 163 0.85 17.26 19.72
CA LEU A 163 1.48 16.12 20.37
C LEU A 163 0.50 14.95 20.58
N ARG A 164 -0.77 15.24 20.93
CA ARG A 164 -1.81 14.21 21.05
C ARG A 164 -2.12 13.54 19.71
N LEU A 165 -2.25 14.31 18.64
CA LEU A 165 -2.51 13.78 17.30
C LEU A 165 -1.35 12.89 16.81
N GLU A 166 -0.10 13.26 17.07
CA GLU A 166 1.05 12.43 16.73
C GLU A 166 1.16 11.18 17.62
N ALA A 167 0.76 11.29 18.90
CA ALA A 167 0.67 10.12 19.78
C ALA A 167 -0.39 9.12 19.30
N ASP A 168 -1.54 9.62 18.87
CA ASP A 168 -2.61 8.80 18.31
C ASP A 168 -2.19 8.14 17.00
N ALA A 169 -1.50 8.88 16.12
CA ALA A 169 -0.93 8.33 14.90
C ALA A 169 0.07 7.19 15.19
N ALA A 170 0.96 7.39 16.17
CA ALA A 170 1.93 6.38 16.59
C ALA A 170 1.24 5.14 17.19
N GLU A 171 0.23 5.32 18.03
CA GLU A 171 -0.58 4.23 18.58
C GLU A 171 -1.29 3.44 17.48
N MET A 172 -1.91 4.13 16.51
CA MET A 172 -2.56 3.47 15.38
C MET A 172 -1.56 2.66 14.55
N CYS A 173 -0.36 3.18 14.32
CA CYS A 173 0.70 2.44 13.65
C CYS A 173 1.11 1.18 14.44
N ALA A 174 1.23 1.27 15.77
CA ALA A 174 1.49 0.11 16.62
C ALA A 174 0.38 -0.96 16.52
N VAL A 175 -0.89 -0.53 16.56
CA VAL A 175 -2.04 -1.45 16.41
C VAL A 175 -2.05 -2.10 15.02
N GLN A 176 -1.60 -1.41 13.97
CA GLN A 176 -1.44 -2.02 12.65
C GLN A 176 -0.37 -3.11 12.65
N TYR A 177 0.78 -2.91 13.30
CA TYR A 177 1.78 -3.98 13.46
C TYR A 177 1.21 -5.20 14.18
N GLU A 178 0.43 -4.97 15.24
CA GLU A 178 -0.21 -6.02 16.04
C GLU A 178 -1.23 -6.82 15.21
N ARG A 179 -2.12 -6.14 14.49
CA ARG A 179 -3.24 -6.78 13.79
C ARG A 179 -2.92 -7.29 12.39
N ILE A 180 -1.81 -6.87 11.78
CA ILE A 180 -1.47 -7.22 10.38
C ILE A 180 -0.29 -8.21 10.34
N PRO A 181 0.99 -7.81 10.49
CA PRO A 181 2.10 -8.76 10.43
C PRO A 181 2.19 -9.70 11.65
N ILE A 182 2.02 -9.20 12.88
CA ILE A 182 2.21 -10.02 14.09
C ILE A 182 1.11 -11.08 14.24
N ALA A 183 -0.15 -10.70 13.98
CA ALA A 183 -1.28 -11.64 13.95
C ALA A 183 -1.11 -12.78 12.94
N TYR A 184 -0.22 -12.61 11.95
CA TYR A 184 0.12 -13.63 10.96
C TYR A 184 1.42 -14.41 11.30
N GLY A 185 1.95 -14.25 12.51
CA GLY A 185 3.14 -14.97 12.98
C GLY A 185 4.47 -14.29 12.68
N LEU A 186 4.47 -13.09 12.08
CA LEU A 186 5.70 -12.30 11.87
C LEU A 186 6.11 -11.58 13.18
N ARG A 187 6.50 -12.36 14.19
CA ARG A 187 6.80 -11.88 15.56
C ARG A 187 8.00 -10.94 15.64
N ASN A 188 8.88 -10.97 14.64
CA ASN A 188 10.01 -10.04 14.53
C ASN A 188 9.59 -8.55 14.43
N TYR A 189 8.31 -8.26 14.18
CA TYR A 189 7.74 -6.90 14.18
C TYR A 189 7.21 -6.44 15.54
N GLU A 190 7.26 -7.27 16.59
CA GLU A 190 6.89 -6.85 17.96
C GLU A 190 7.73 -5.66 18.42
N LYS A 191 9.03 -5.63 18.07
CA LYS A 191 9.92 -4.49 18.36
C LYS A 191 9.42 -3.17 17.75
N HIS A 192 8.82 -3.21 16.55
CA HIS A 192 8.26 -2.02 15.89
C HIS A 192 7.01 -1.55 16.61
N ARG A 193 6.07 -2.47 16.91
CA ARG A 193 4.89 -2.19 17.73
C ARG A 193 5.28 -1.52 19.05
N ASP A 194 6.25 -2.09 19.76
CA ASP A 194 6.65 -1.63 21.09
C ASP A 194 7.33 -0.26 21.04
N ALA A 195 8.19 -0.02 20.03
CA ALA A 195 8.78 1.29 19.81
C ALA A 195 7.71 2.37 19.54
N TYR A 196 6.72 2.09 18.69
CA TYR A 196 5.61 3.01 18.43
C TYR A 196 4.74 3.27 19.68
N ARG A 197 4.48 2.26 20.51
CA ARG A 197 3.76 2.41 21.79
C ARG A 197 4.54 3.26 22.80
N GLN A 198 5.85 3.04 22.91
CA GLN A 198 6.72 3.85 23.76
C GLN A 198 6.73 5.31 23.30
N TYR A 199 6.82 5.54 21.99
CA TYR A 199 6.77 6.87 21.41
C TYR A 199 5.43 7.58 21.64
N ALA A 200 4.32 6.87 21.44
CA ALA A 200 2.97 7.40 21.71
C ALA A 200 2.84 7.82 23.18
N THR A 201 3.30 6.99 24.13
CA THR A 201 3.33 7.31 25.56
C THR A 201 4.17 8.55 25.86
N HIS A 202 5.37 8.64 25.27
CA HIS A 202 6.23 9.81 25.43
C HIS A 202 5.56 11.11 24.96
N LEU A 203 4.92 11.09 23.78
CA LEU A 203 4.20 12.25 23.25
C LEU A 203 3.00 12.65 24.11
N ARG A 204 2.25 11.68 24.64
CA ARG A 204 1.14 11.95 25.59
C ARG A 204 1.65 12.65 26.85
N ASN A 205 2.76 12.18 27.41
CA ASN A 205 3.37 12.81 28.59
C ASN A 205 3.82 14.25 28.30
N LEU A 206 4.41 14.50 27.13
CA LEU A 206 4.77 15.85 26.70
C LEU A 206 3.52 16.73 26.51
N ALA A 207 2.43 16.19 25.95
CA ALA A 207 1.20 16.95 25.76
C ALA A 207 0.58 17.41 27.09
N GLN A 208 0.67 16.58 28.14
CA GLN A 208 0.19 16.90 29.49
C GLN A 208 0.96 18.06 30.14
N GLN A 209 2.19 18.33 29.69
CA GLN A 209 2.98 19.46 30.17
C GLN A 209 2.54 20.81 29.58
N HIS A 210 1.56 20.82 28.67
CA HIS A 210 1.06 22.01 27.99
C HIS A 210 2.17 22.91 27.42
N PRO A 211 3.01 22.36 26.51
CA PRO A 211 4.20 23.06 26.09
C PRO A 211 3.86 24.29 25.24
N ASN A 212 4.62 25.37 25.45
CA ASN A 212 4.48 26.62 24.72
C ASN A 212 5.15 26.59 23.33
N ALA A 213 5.83 25.50 22.99
CA ALA A 213 6.45 25.27 21.70
C ALA A 213 6.55 23.77 21.42
N LEU A 214 6.61 23.39 20.14
CA LEU A 214 6.87 22.01 19.75
C LEU A 214 8.33 21.64 20.03
N PRO A 215 8.62 20.48 20.66
CA PRO A 215 9.97 19.96 20.71
C PRO A 215 10.55 19.75 19.29
N PRO A 216 11.86 19.87 19.10
CA PRO A 216 12.50 19.83 17.78
C PRO A 216 12.41 18.48 17.04
N LYS A 217 11.83 17.42 17.65
CA LYS A 217 11.77 16.05 17.10
C LYS A 217 10.39 15.40 17.18
N ILE A 218 9.33 16.10 16.77
CA ILE A 218 7.97 15.52 16.74
C ILE A 218 7.76 14.54 15.58
N ASP A 219 8.59 14.60 14.54
CA ASP A 219 8.51 13.68 13.41
C ASP A 219 9.27 12.35 13.64
N THR A 220 9.64 12.04 14.89
CA THR A 220 10.38 10.82 15.23
C THR A 220 9.62 9.55 14.84
N GLY A 221 8.29 9.58 14.80
CA GLY A 221 7.45 8.47 14.30
C GLY A 221 7.79 8.02 12.88
N ARG A 222 8.11 8.97 12.00
CA ARG A 222 8.56 8.69 10.63
C ARG A 222 9.99 8.12 10.64
N GLN A 223 10.88 8.72 11.43
CA GLN A 223 12.28 8.28 11.55
C GLN A 223 12.44 6.88 12.16
N MET A 224 11.53 6.47 13.05
CA MET A 224 11.52 5.11 13.60
C MET A 224 11.30 4.05 12.52
N SER A 225 10.42 4.32 11.55
CA SER A 225 10.20 3.43 10.39
C SER A 225 11.50 3.22 9.61
N ASP A 226 12.23 4.30 9.37
CA ASP A 226 13.50 4.27 8.63
C ASP A 226 14.61 3.55 9.41
N SER A 227 14.64 3.70 10.75
CA SER A 227 15.73 3.21 11.61
C SER A 227 15.62 1.73 12.01
N LEU A 228 14.40 1.20 12.21
CA LEU A 228 14.22 -0.15 12.73
C LEU A 228 14.41 -1.25 11.67
N GLY A 229 14.50 -0.84 10.40
CA GLY A 229 14.66 -1.70 9.24
C GLY A 229 13.45 -2.62 9.03
N ILE A 230 13.16 -2.93 7.76
CA ILE A 230 12.14 -3.92 7.42
C ILE A 230 12.85 -5.21 7.05
N GLN A 231 12.53 -6.31 7.75
CA GLN A 231 12.93 -7.64 7.31
C GLN A 231 11.96 -8.14 6.23
N THR A 232 11.99 -7.50 5.06
CA THR A 232 11.46 -8.14 3.86
C THR A 232 12.45 -9.21 3.40
N LEU A 233 11.95 -10.24 2.71
CA LEU A 233 12.83 -11.15 1.99
C LEU A 233 13.85 -10.33 1.18
N PRO A 234 15.16 -10.54 1.37
CA PRO A 234 16.15 -9.77 0.65
C PRO A 234 16.06 -10.15 -0.83
N ALA A 235 16.04 -9.14 -1.69
CA ALA A 235 16.28 -9.40 -3.10
C ALA A 235 17.75 -9.77 -3.29
N GLN A 236 18.01 -10.76 -4.14
CA GLN A 236 19.33 -11.20 -4.54
C GLN A 236 19.97 -10.21 -5.52
N HIS A 237 19.14 -9.45 -6.24
CA HIS A 237 19.59 -8.52 -7.27
C HIS A 237 19.35 -7.06 -6.92
N THR A 238 20.26 -6.19 -7.37
CA THR A 238 20.18 -4.75 -7.18
C THR A 238 19.08 -4.13 -8.04
N VAL A 239 18.50 -3.03 -7.55
CA VAL A 239 17.52 -2.24 -8.30
C VAL A 239 18.02 -1.83 -9.70
N ASP A 240 19.30 -1.44 -9.82
CA ASP A 240 19.86 -1.01 -11.10
C ASP A 240 19.88 -2.13 -12.14
N ALA A 241 20.24 -3.35 -11.73
CA ALA A 241 20.20 -4.52 -12.60
C ALA A 241 18.76 -4.81 -13.09
N ILE A 242 17.78 -4.71 -12.19
CA ILE A 242 16.37 -4.91 -12.52
C ILE A 242 15.85 -3.84 -13.48
N LEU A 243 16.22 -2.58 -13.26
CA LEU A 243 15.86 -1.49 -14.16
C LEU A 243 16.50 -1.65 -15.53
N HIS A 244 17.76 -2.09 -15.58
CA HIS A 244 18.45 -2.38 -16.83
C HIS A 244 17.75 -3.48 -17.63
N ILE A 245 17.40 -4.60 -16.98
CA ILE A 245 16.67 -5.71 -17.61
C ILE A 245 15.31 -5.24 -18.12
N ALA A 246 14.54 -4.53 -17.28
CA ALA A 246 13.21 -4.04 -17.65
C ALA A 246 13.25 -3.11 -18.87
N ARG A 247 14.22 -2.18 -18.90
CA ARG A 247 14.38 -1.21 -20.00
C ARG A 247 14.92 -1.84 -21.29
N SER A 248 15.62 -2.97 -21.18
CA SER A 248 16.20 -3.66 -22.32
C SER A 248 15.21 -4.57 -23.04
N ASP A 249 14.10 -4.94 -22.39
CA ASP A 249 13.04 -5.76 -22.99
C ASP A 249 12.39 -5.03 -24.17
N THR A 250 12.30 -5.70 -25.32
CA THR A 250 11.79 -5.13 -26.56
C THR A 250 10.33 -4.69 -26.44
N ARG A 251 9.49 -5.40 -25.68
CA ARG A 251 8.08 -5.05 -25.49
C ARG A 251 7.95 -3.77 -24.66
N VAL A 252 8.78 -3.62 -23.62
CA VAL A 252 8.85 -2.38 -22.83
C VAL A 252 9.33 -1.22 -23.70
N ARG A 253 10.40 -1.40 -24.47
CA ARG A 253 10.92 -0.35 -25.37
C ARG A 253 9.86 0.09 -26.37
N THR A 254 9.14 -0.85 -26.99
CA THR A 254 8.06 -0.55 -27.92
C THR A 254 6.92 0.21 -27.23
N ALA A 255 6.51 -0.20 -26.03
CA ALA A 255 5.47 0.50 -25.26
C ALA A 255 5.85 1.95 -24.90
N LEU A 256 7.15 2.23 -24.74
CA LEU A 256 7.66 3.52 -24.31
C LEU A 256 8.22 4.40 -25.46
N ALA A 257 8.24 3.90 -26.70
CA ALA A 257 8.98 4.52 -27.81
C ALA A 257 8.65 6.00 -28.06
N ASN A 258 7.39 6.40 -27.83
CA ASN A 258 6.91 7.77 -28.04
C ASN A 258 6.59 8.52 -26.73
N GLN A 259 7.09 8.02 -25.60
CA GLN A 259 6.79 8.57 -24.29
C GLN A 259 7.97 9.39 -23.78
N HIS A 260 7.70 10.64 -23.38
CA HIS A 260 8.68 11.52 -22.76
C HIS A 260 8.58 11.49 -21.24
N ALA A 261 9.68 11.83 -20.56
CA ALA A 261 9.78 11.93 -19.10
C ALA A 261 9.24 10.69 -18.35
N VAL A 262 9.65 9.50 -18.82
CA VAL A 262 9.23 8.22 -18.22
C VAL A 262 10.10 7.91 -17.01
N TYR A 263 9.45 7.73 -15.86
CA TYR A 263 10.05 7.26 -14.63
C TYR A 263 9.76 5.77 -14.44
N ALA A 264 10.71 5.04 -13.87
CA ALA A 264 10.58 3.62 -13.57
C ALA A 264 10.58 3.40 -12.05
N TYR A 265 9.58 2.67 -11.55
CA TYR A 265 9.36 2.40 -10.14
C TYR A 265 9.44 0.89 -9.89
N PRO A 266 10.61 0.38 -9.50
CA PRO A 266 10.81 -1.04 -9.20
C PRO A 266 10.30 -1.36 -7.79
N ALA A 267 9.59 -2.47 -7.66
CA ALA A 267 9.11 -2.98 -6.38
C ALA A 267 9.27 -4.51 -6.33
N PHE A 268 10.11 -4.98 -5.42
CA PHE A 268 10.27 -6.41 -5.15
C PHE A 268 9.03 -6.99 -4.46
N GLN A 269 8.67 -8.22 -4.75
CA GLN A 269 7.46 -8.88 -4.23
C GLN A 269 7.76 -10.16 -3.44
N GLY A 270 9.03 -10.37 -3.06
CA GLY A 270 9.47 -11.59 -2.35
C GLY A 270 9.91 -12.73 -3.27
N PHE A 271 9.43 -12.74 -4.52
CA PHE A 271 9.77 -13.77 -5.52
C PHE A 271 9.95 -13.21 -6.95
N ALA A 272 9.50 -11.98 -7.18
CA ALA A 272 9.58 -11.31 -8.47
C ALA A 272 9.70 -9.80 -8.26
N TRP A 273 10.20 -9.10 -9.27
CA TRP A 273 10.16 -7.64 -9.35
C TRP A 273 9.04 -7.18 -10.25
N ILE A 274 8.37 -6.12 -9.83
CA ILE A 274 7.42 -5.39 -10.66
C ILE A 274 8.02 -4.02 -10.94
N VAL A 275 8.23 -3.70 -12.21
CA VAL A 275 8.71 -2.38 -12.63
C VAL A 275 7.58 -1.65 -13.33
N ARG A 276 7.08 -0.59 -12.70
CA ARG A 276 6.05 0.29 -13.28
C ARG A 276 6.72 1.46 -13.98
N PHE A 277 6.40 1.67 -15.24
CA PHE A 277 6.86 2.81 -16.03
C PHE A 277 5.73 3.81 -16.15
N SER A 278 5.95 5.05 -15.72
CA SER A 278 4.91 6.08 -15.74
C SER A 278 5.46 7.44 -16.11
N ASN A 279 4.62 8.30 -16.70
CA ASN A 279 4.91 9.72 -16.87
C ASN A 279 3.80 10.58 -16.25
N HIS A 280 4.07 11.87 -16.06
CA HIS A 280 3.14 12.81 -15.42
C HIS A 280 1.84 13.01 -16.24
N SER A 281 1.85 12.72 -17.53
CA SER A 281 0.74 13.03 -18.45
C SER A 281 -0.28 11.90 -18.59
N HIS A 282 0.13 10.63 -18.48
CA HIS A 282 -0.73 9.47 -18.76
C HIS A 282 -0.80 8.46 -17.61
N GLY A 283 -0.07 8.68 -16.51
CA GLY A 283 0.01 7.71 -15.42
C GLY A 283 0.85 6.49 -15.81
N ASN A 284 0.43 5.29 -15.40
CA ASN A 284 1.16 4.04 -15.65
C ASN A 284 1.06 3.63 -17.12
N LEU A 285 2.20 3.59 -17.83
CA LEU A 285 2.33 3.31 -19.26
C LEU A 285 2.57 1.82 -19.52
N ALA A 286 3.46 1.21 -18.74
CA ALA A 286 3.83 -0.19 -18.86
C ALA A 286 4.19 -0.78 -17.51
N THR A 287 3.94 -2.07 -17.31
CA THR A 287 4.34 -2.80 -16.10
C THR A 287 5.03 -4.10 -16.49
N ALA A 288 6.32 -4.20 -16.17
CA ALA A 288 7.11 -5.40 -16.40
C ALA A 288 7.14 -6.26 -15.12
N ILE A 289 6.99 -7.57 -15.27
CA ILE A 289 7.21 -8.55 -14.20
C ILE A 289 8.51 -9.29 -14.52
N ILE A 290 9.45 -9.29 -13.60
CA ILE A 290 10.75 -9.94 -13.74
C ILE A 290 10.86 -11.01 -12.67
N ASP A 291 11.12 -12.24 -13.07
CA ASP A 291 11.36 -13.34 -12.14
C ASP A 291 12.67 -13.14 -11.38
N GLU A 292 12.66 -13.26 -10.06
CA GLU A 292 13.86 -13.04 -9.25
C GLU A 292 14.93 -14.09 -9.49
N LYS A 293 14.53 -15.35 -9.73
CA LYS A 293 15.48 -16.47 -9.84
C LYS A 293 16.14 -16.54 -11.21
N THR A 294 15.37 -16.29 -12.27
CA THR A 294 15.81 -16.47 -13.66
C THR A 294 16.17 -15.16 -14.34
N MET A 295 15.84 -14.02 -13.74
CA MET A 295 16.06 -12.68 -14.30
C MET A 295 15.40 -12.44 -15.65
N LYS A 296 14.38 -13.24 -15.98
CA LYS A 296 13.61 -13.12 -17.23
C LYS A 296 12.39 -12.23 -17.02
N VAL A 297 12.07 -11.43 -18.04
CA VAL A 297 10.84 -10.65 -18.09
C VAL A 297 9.66 -11.57 -18.43
N LEU A 298 8.90 -11.95 -17.40
CA LEU A 298 7.79 -12.88 -17.47
C LEU A 298 6.57 -12.29 -18.21
N ASN A 299 6.30 -11.00 -18.02
CA ASN A 299 5.19 -10.32 -18.66
C ASN A 299 5.44 -8.81 -18.78
N VAL A 300 4.81 -8.18 -19.78
CA VAL A 300 4.73 -6.73 -19.93
C VAL A 300 3.27 -6.36 -20.15
N GLY A 301 2.62 -5.82 -19.12
CA GLY A 301 1.28 -5.26 -19.23
C GLY A 301 1.35 -3.83 -19.75
N ILE A 302 0.71 -3.55 -20.88
CA ILE A 302 0.58 -2.21 -21.47
C ILE A 302 -0.82 -1.70 -21.13
N LEU A 303 -0.92 -0.54 -20.49
CA LEU A 303 -2.20 0.14 -20.32
C LEU A 303 -2.39 1.06 -21.52
N SER A 304 -3.27 0.68 -22.44
CA SER A 304 -3.64 1.58 -23.53
C SER A 304 -4.30 2.82 -22.94
N PRO A 305 -3.87 4.04 -23.31
CA PRO A 305 -4.56 5.25 -22.89
C PRO A 305 -5.95 5.24 -23.53
N GLY A 306 -7.02 5.13 -22.74
CA GLY A 306 -8.38 5.37 -23.24
C GLY A 306 -9.53 4.46 -22.79
N ARG A 307 -9.43 3.64 -21.74
CA ARG A 307 -10.61 3.00 -21.14
C ARG A 307 -10.54 3.01 -19.61
N ASN A 308 -11.06 4.10 -19.03
CA ASN A 308 -11.69 4.09 -17.70
C ASN A 308 -13.18 3.86 -17.91
#